data_AF-A0A645DN76-F1
#
_entry.id   AF-A0A645DN76-F1
#
_cell.length_a   1.000
_cell.length_b   1.000
_cell.length_c   1.000
_cell.angle_alpha   90.00
_cell.angle_beta   90.00
_cell.angle_gamma   90.00
#
_symmetry.space_group_name_H-M   'P 1'
#
loop_
_entity.id
_entity.type
_entity.pdbx_description
1 polymer ?
#
loop_
_entity_poly.entity_id
_entity_poly.type
_entity_poly.pdbx_seq_one_letter_code
_entity_poly.pdbx_strand_id
1 'polypeptide(L)'
;MNELKKVTREFCNDDEFDILKQNIIKNFTLNNIVNHLTILNAEKVLDDVEYLVEQMEEHLSKPLLPASKVGLYVHLSCLIERLILKNEVQLIEDPVDFIEQHEDFINLVREIFSVVELNYSVEIPVSEIIYIFNYIENYL
;
A
#
# COMPACT_ATOMS: atom_id res chain seq x y z
N MET A 1 18.27 6.45 0.82
CA MET A 1 18.55 5.83 -0.48
C MET A 1 19.73 6.46 -1.21
N ASN A 2 19.84 7.80 -1.26
CA ASN A 2 20.96 8.48 -1.92
C ASN A 2 22.34 8.13 -1.34
N GLU A 3 22.47 8.05 -0.02
CA GLU A 3 23.73 7.63 0.62
C GLU A 3 24.09 6.18 0.31
N LEU A 4 23.09 5.28 0.29
CA LEU A 4 23.31 3.89 -0.13
C LEU A 4 23.82 3.82 -1.58
N LYS A 5 23.18 4.56 -2.50
CA LYS A 5 23.60 4.65 -3.91
C LYS A 5 25.05 5.10 -4.04
N LYS A 6 25.49 6.07 -3.23
CA LYS A 6 26.89 6.53 -3.25
C LYS A 6 27.85 5.43 -2.84
N VAL A 7 27.55 4.69 -1.78
CA VAL A 7 28.42 3.65 -1.23
C VAL A 7 28.45 2.40 -2.12
N THR A 8 27.38 2.09 -2.85
CA THR A 8 27.29 0.89 -3.69
C THR A 8 27.73 1.09 -5.15
N ARG A 9 28.06 2.32 -5.58
CA ARG A 9 28.41 2.67 -6.98
C ARG A 9 29.55 1.85 -7.58
N GLU A 10 30.49 1.39 -6.76
CA GLU A 10 31.62 0.57 -7.25
C GLU A 10 31.26 -0.91 -7.40
N PHE A 11 30.10 -1.32 -6.89
CA PHE A 11 29.65 -2.71 -6.83
C PHE A 11 28.44 -3.00 -7.72
N CYS A 12 27.67 -1.98 -8.08
CA CYS A 12 26.50 -2.13 -8.95
C CYS A 12 26.23 -0.89 -9.81
N ASN A 13 25.70 -1.11 -11.01
CA ASN A 13 25.23 -0.07 -11.92
C ASN A 13 23.84 0.46 -11.50
N ASP A 14 23.29 1.41 -12.25
CA ASP A 14 22.01 2.04 -11.91
C ASP A 14 20.82 1.06 -11.90
N ASP A 15 20.74 0.15 -12.87
CA ASP A 15 19.67 -0.85 -12.96
C ASP A 15 19.77 -1.86 -11.81
N GLU A 16 20.99 -2.33 -11.52
CA GLU A 16 21.27 -3.22 -10.40
C GLU A 16 20.98 -2.56 -9.05
N PHE A 17 21.26 -1.25 -8.93
CA PHE A 17 20.91 -0.49 -7.74
C PHE A 17 19.40 -0.35 -7.57
N ASP A 18 18.64 -0.19 -8.65
CA ASP A 18 17.19 -0.13 -8.57
C ASP A 18 16.59 -1.49 -8.15
N ILE A 19 17.13 -2.60 -8.65
CA ILE A 19 16.77 -3.94 -8.16
C ILE A 19 17.11 -4.10 -6.67
N LEU A 20 18.33 -3.68 -6.25
CA LEU A 20 18.74 -3.72 -4.85
C LEU A 20 17.80 -2.89 -3.97
N LYS A 21 17.45 -1.68 -4.40
CA LYS A 21 16.52 -0.78 -3.73
C LYS A 21 15.17 -1.45 -3.53
N GLN A 22 14.60 -2.05 -4.58
CA GLN A 22 13.31 -2.75 -4.48
C GLN A 22 13.41 -3.95 -3.53
N ASN A 23 14.47 -4.74 -3.63
CA ASN A 23 14.68 -5.87 -2.71
C ASN A 23 14.80 -5.43 -1.26
N ILE A 24 15.47 -4.31 -0.96
CA ILE A 24 15.57 -3.77 0.40
C ILE A 24 14.19 -3.35 0.91
N ILE A 25 13.41 -2.62 0.11
CA ILE A 25 12.05 -2.20 0.48
C ILE A 25 11.20 -3.44 0.76
N LYS A 26 11.18 -4.41 -0.16
CA LYS A 26 10.41 -5.64 -0.05
C LYS A 26 10.79 -6.45 1.19
N ASN A 27 12.08 -6.72 1.39
CA ASN A 27 12.55 -7.49 2.55
C ASN A 27 12.30 -6.77 3.87
N PHE A 28 12.47 -5.45 3.92
CA PHE A 28 12.19 -4.68 5.12
C PHE A 28 10.70 -4.73 5.46
N THR A 29 9.83 -4.52 4.47
CA THR A 29 8.38 -4.64 4.66
C THR A 29 7.97 -6.04 5.09
N LEU A 30 8.47 -7.08 4.42
CA LEU A 30 8.16 -8.47 4.73
C LEU A 30 8.50 -8.80 6.20
N ASN A 31 9.69 -8.40 6.66
CA ASN A 31 10.09 -8.59 8.07
C ASN A 31 9.17 -7.87 9.07
N ASN A 32 8.60 -6.72 8.70
CA ASN A 32 7.64 -6.02 9.55
C ASN A 32 6.31 -6.78 9.58
N ILE A 33 5.75 -7.18 8.44
CA ILE A 33 4.41 -7.78 8.38
C ILE A 33 4.36 -9.23 8.85
N VAL A 34 5.46 -10.00 8.72
CA VAL A 34 5.50 -11.41 9.16
C VAL A 34 5.16 -11.58 10.65
N ASN A 35 5.45 -10.58 11.48
CA ASN A 35 5.11 -10.60 12.92
C ASN A 35 3.72 -10.00 13.23
N HIS A 36 3.06 -9.39 12.23
CA HIS A 36 1.78 -8.70 12.39
C HIS A 36 0.61 -9.44 11.75
N LEU A 37 0.88 -10.28 10.75
CA LEU A 37 -0.11 -11.15 10.12
C LEU A 37 -0.28 -12.45 10.91
N THR A 38 -1.51 -12.93 10.99
CA THR A 38 -1.94 -14.06 11.82
C THR A 38 -2.52 -15.20 11.00
N ILE A 39 -3.15 -14.93 9.86
CA ILE A 39 -3.82 -15.91 9.01
C ILE A 39 -3.36 -15.85 7.55
N LEU A 40 -2.83 -14.72 7.09
CA LEU A 40 -2.40 -14.55 5.72
C LEU A 40 -0.93 -14.94 5.49
N ASN A 41 -0.64 -15.41 4.28
CA ASN A 41 0.74 -15.56 3.82
C ASN A 41 1.33 -14.17 3.50
N ALA A 42 2.36 -13.78 4.26
CA ALA A 42 2.96 -12.46 4.17
C ALA A 42 3.57 -12.14 2.80
N GLU A 43 4.19 -13.10 2.11
CA GLU A 43 4.77 -12.89 0.78
C GLU A 43 3.69 -12.62 -0.25
N LYS A 44 2.65 -13.47 -0.27
CA LYS A 44 1.53 -13.31 -1.21
C LYS A 44 0.79 -11.98 -1.02
N VAL A 45 0.49 -11.63 0.23
CA VAL A 45 -0.18 -10.35 0.52
C VAL A 45 0.68 -9.17 0.13
N LEU A 46 1.99 -9.25 0.37
CA LEU A 46 2.90 -8.19 -0.03
C LEU A 46 2.93 -8.01 -1.55
N ASP A 47 2.95 -9.10 -2.32
CA ASP A 47 2.91 -9.02 -3.79
C ASP A 47 1.62 -8.34 -4.28
N ASP A 48 0.46 -8.70 -3.70
CA ASP A 48 -0.82 -8.06 -4.04
C ASP A 48 -0.82 -6.57 -3.68
N VAL A 49 -0.23 -6.22 -2.52
CA VAL A 49 -0.14 -4.84 -2.04
C VAL A 49 0.87 -4.00 -2.84
N GLU A 50 1.99 -4.58 -3.28
CA GLU A 50 2.94 -3.93 -4.18
C GLU A 50 2.23 -3.54 -5.48
N TYR A 51 1.44 -4.44 -6.06
CA TYR A 51 0.63 -4.18 -7.25
C TYR A 51 -0.39 -3.06 -7.01
N LEU A 52 -1.14 -3.09 -5.90
CA LEU A 52 -2.10 -2.03 -5.58
C LEU A 52 -1.44 -0.65 -5.58
N VAL A 53 -0.32 -0.50 -4.87
CA VAL A 53 0.36 0.79 -4.76
C VAL A 53 0.97 1.22 -6.09
N GLU A 54 1.48 0.30 -6.91
CA GLU A 54 1.95 0.62 -8.27
C GLU A 54 0.83 1.22 -9.11
N GLN A 55 -0.38 0.63 -9.08
CA GLN A 55 -1.54 1.18 -9.79
C GLN A 55 -1.93 2.58 -9.27
N MET A 56 -1.82 2.81 -7.96
CA MET A 56 -2.08 4.14 -7.38
C MET A 56 -1.04 5.16 -7.84
N GLU A 57 0.24 4.82 -7.85
CA GLU A 57 1.32 5.71 -8.32
C GLU A 57 1.18 6.06 -9.81
N GLU A 58 0.80 5.08 -10.63
CA GLU A 58 0.54 5.28 -12.06
C GLU A 58 -0.62 6.27 -12.27
N HIS A 59 -1.73 6.07 -11.56
CA HIS A 59 -2.88 6.96 -11.69
C HIS A 59 -2.60 8.38 -11.18
N LEU A 60 -1.91 8.51 -10.04
CA LEU A 60 -1.52 9.80 -9.49
C LEU A 60 -0.38 10.47 -10.27
N SER A 61 0.22 9.76 -11.24
CA SER A 61 1.39 10.21 -12.01
C SER A 61 2.55 10.68 -11.12
N LYS A 62 2.68 10.10 -9.93
CA LYS A 62 3.67 10.52 -8.93
C LYS A 62 4.13 9.33 -8.08
N PRO A 63 5.43 9.00 -8.11
CA PRO A 63 5.96 7.95 -7.27
C PRO A 63 6.06 8.40 -5.82
N LEU A 64 5.69 7.51 -4.90
CA LEU A 64 5.89 7.64 -3.47
C LEU A 64 7.37 7.48 -3.11
N LEU A 65 7.79 8.18 -2.07
CA LEU A 65 9.12 8.01 -1.49
C LEU A 65 9.26 6.59 -0.89
N PRO A 66 10.46 5.97 -0.93
CA PRO A 66 10.68 4.62 -0.41
C PRO A 66 10.19 4.38 1.02
N ALA A 67 10.32 5.37 1.91
CA ALA A 67 9.85 5.25 3.29
C ALA A 67 8.31 5.22 3.36
N SER A 68 7.64 6.04 2.55
CA SER A 68 6.18 6.08 2.45
C SER A 68 5.64 4.77 1.84
N LYS A 69 6.35 4.19 0.86
CA LYS A 69 6.01 2.86 0.32
C LYS A 69 6.00 1.79 1.39
N VAL A 70 7.07 1.70 2.18
CA VAL A 70 7.15 0.72 3.29
C VAL A 70 5.97 0.88 4.25
N GLY A 71 5.68 2.10 4.68
CA GLY A 71 4.59 2.35 5.62
C GLY A 71 3.22 1.98 5.04
N LEU A 72 2.98 2.34 3.77
CA LEU A 72 1.74 1.99 3.08
C LEU A 72 1.64 0.47 2.87
N TYR A 73 2.71 -0.20 2.47
CA TYR A 73 2.72 -1.65 2.30
C TYR A 73 2.38 -2.39 3.59
N VAL A 74 3.00 -1.98 4.70
CA VAL A 74 2.69 -2.56 6.02
C VAL A 74 1.22 -2.31 6.38
N HIS A 75 0.72 -1.08 6.18
CA HIS A 75 -0.64 -0.73 6.53
C HIS A 75 -1.67 -1.53 5.73
N LEU A 76 -1.54 -1.58 4.40
CA LEU A 76 -2.47 -2.28 3.51
C LEU A 76 -2.43 -3.80 3.74
N SER A 77 -1.24 -4.37 3.96
CA SER A 77 -1.12 -5.80 4.29
C SER A 77 -1.91 -6.15 5.56
N CYS A 78 -1.74 -5.36 6.62
CA CYS A 78 -2.48 -5.53 7.86
C CYS A 78 -3.97 -5.20 7.70
N LEU A 79 -4.34 -4.27 6.82
CA LEU A 79 -5.73 -3.93 6.54
C LEU A 79 -6.46 -5.12 5.92
N ILE A 80 -5.89 -5.76 4.90
CA ILE A 80 -6.51 -6.91 4.23
C ILE A 80 -6.83 -8.01 5.25
N GLU A 81 -5.88 -8.33 6.15
CA GLU A 81 -6.15 -9.32 7.20
C GLU A 81 -7.24 -8.86 8.19
N ARG A 82 -7.21 -7.59 8.60
CA ARG A 82 -8.27 -7.03 9.46
C ARG A 82 -9.64 -7.14 8.82
N LEU A 83 -9.75 -6.87 7.51
CA LEU A 83 -11.02 -6.95 6.79
C LEU A 83 -11.57 -8.39 6.79
N ILE A 84 -10.71 -9.38 6.55
CA ILE A 84 -11.08 -10.81 6.61
C ILE A 84 -11.54 -11.19 8.03
N LEU A 85 -10.81 -10.75 9.05
CA LEU A 85 -11.10 -11.11 10.43
C LEU A 85 -12.33 -10.41 10.99
N LYS A 86 -12.59 -9.16 10.59
CA LYS A 86 -13.59 -8.34 11.26
C LYS A 86 -14.99 -8.46 10.71
N ASN A 87 -15.22 -8.79 9.43
CA ASN A 87 -16.55 -9.00 8.81
C ASN A 87 -17.67 -7.99 9.19
N GLU A 88 -17.35 -6.88 9.85
CA GLU A 88 -18.30 -5.95 10.44
C GLU A 88 -17.84 -4.54 10.07
N VAL A 89 -18.65 -3.95 9.21
CA VAL A 89 -18.62 -2.55 8.81
C VAL A 89 -18.73 -1.71 10.08
N GLN A 90 -17.64 -1.09 10.50
CA GLN A 90 -17.75 0.06 11.39
C GLN A 90 -18.33 1.21 10.57
N LEU A 91 -19.65 1.38 10.68
CA LEU A 91 -20.37 2.58 10.28
C LEU A 91 -19.87 3.75 11.15
N ILE A 92 -18.70 4.26 10.79
CA ILE A 92 -18.36 5.65 11.07
C ILE A 92 -19.27 6.43 10.12
N GLU A 93 -20.11 7.31 10.64
CA GLU A 93 -20.98 8.18 9.82
C GLU A 93 -20.21 8.65 8.59
N ASP A 94 -20.71 8.28 7.40
CA ASP A 94 -20.02 8.57 6.15
C ASP A 94 -19.77 10.08 6.08
N PRO A 95 -18.51 10.53 5.95
CA PRO A 95 -18.21 11.96 5.88
C PRO A 95 -18.65 12.44 4.50
N VAL A 96 -19.90 12.86 4.41
CA VAL A 96 -20.58 13.31 3.18
C VAL A 96 -19.71 14.32 2.43
N ASP A 97 -19.10 15.26 3.16
CA ASP A 97 -18.22 16.29 2.60
C ASP A 97 -17.01 15.70 1.86
N PHE A 98 -16.42 14.60 2.35
CA PHE A 98 -15.29 13.95 1.70
C PHE A 98 -15.73 13.20 0.44
N ILE A 99 -16.87 12.51 0.51
CA ILE A 99 -17.41 11.75 -0.61
C ILE A 99 -17.72 12.68 -1.79
N GLU A 100 -18.35 13.83 -1.53
CA GLU A 100 -18.66 14.81 -2.57
C GLU A 100 -17.41 15.46 -3.18
N GLN A 101 -16.35 15.66 -2.39
CA GLN A 101 -15.13 16.33 -2.86
C GLN A 101 -14.13 15.40 -3.55
N HIS A 102 -14.16 14.11 -3.23
CA HIS A 102 -13.13 13.14 -3.63
C HIS A 102 -13.71 11.89 -4.28
N GLU A 103 -14.87 12.01 -4.94
CA GLU A 103 -15.54 10.89 -5.62
C GLU A 103 -14.62 10.17 -6.61
N ASP A 104 -13.84 10.92 -7.40
CA ASP A 104 -12.88 10.35 -8.36
C ASP A 104 -11.83 9.46 -7.67
N PHE A 105 -11.30 9.91 -6.52
CA PHE A 105 -10.32 9.15 -5.75
C PHE A 105 -10.96 7.91 -5.11
N ILE A 106 -12.19 8.02 -4.62
CA ILE A 106 -12.92 6.88 -4.04
C ILE A 106 -13.14 5.81 -5.11
N ASN A 107 -13.60 6.20 -6.30
CA ASN A 107 -13.82 5.27 -7.41
C ASN A 107 -12.53 4.62 -7.86
N LEU A 108 -11.44 5.38 -7.94
CA LEU A 108 -10.10 4.87 -8.23
C LEU A 108 -9.68 3.81 -7.22
N VAL A 109 -9.76 4.11 -5.92
CA VAL A 109 -9.32 3.17 -4.88
C VAL A 109 -10.15 1.90 -4.94
N ARG A 110 -11.46 2.00 -5.16
CA ARG A 110 -12.33 0.83 -5.35
C ARG A 110 -11.96 0.00 -6.58
N GLU A 111 -11.66 0.65 -7.71
CA GLU A 111 -11.22 -0.03 -8.92
C GLU A 111 -9.93 -0.82 -8.67
N ILE A 112 -8.93 -0.17 -8.07
CA ILE A 112 -7.63 -0.78 -7.76
C ILE A 112 -7.81 -1.92 -6.74
N PHE A 113 -8.63 -1.73 -5.71
CA PHE A 113 -8.90 -2.73 -4.67
C PHE A 113 -9.75 -3.91 -5.15
N SER A 114 -10.46 -3.81 -6.26
CA SER A 114 -11.39 -4.85 -6.74
C SER A 114 -10.77 -6.24 -6.82
N VAL A 115 -9.48 -6.33 -7.18
CA VAL A 115 -8.73 -7.60 -7.23
C VAL A 115 -8.55 -8.18 -5.82
N VAL A 116 -8.24 -7.35 -4.83
CA VAL A 116 -8.11 -7.75 -3.43
C VAL A 116 -9.46 -8.09 -2.82
N GLU A 117 -10.49 -7.29 -3.09
CA GLU A 117 -11.87 -7.57 -2.66
C GLU A 117 -12.33 -8.95 -3.14
N LEU A 118 -12.04 -9.28 -4.40
CA LEU A 118 -12.34 -10.59 -4.97
C LEU A 118 -11.47 -11.71 -4.36
N ASN A 119 -10.14 -11.53 -4.32
CA ASN A 119 -9.19 -12.56 -3.87
C ASN A 119 -9.35 -12.92 -2.39
N TYR A 120 -9.73 -11.95 -1.57
CA TYR A 120 -9.84 -12.10 -0.12
C TYR A 120 -11.29 -12.10 0.38
N SER A 121 -12.27 -11.89 -0.50
CA SER A 121 -13.70 -11.81 -0.15
C SER A 121 -13.99 -10.75 0.91
N VAL A 122 -13.46 -9.55 0.68
CA VAL A 122 -13.58 -8.38 1.57
C VAL A 122 -14.13 -7.17 0.80
N GLU A 123 -14.54 -6.14 1.52
CA GLU A 123 -14.88 -4.84 0.95
C GLU A 123 -14.04 -3.75 1.64
N ILE A 124 -13.51 -2.79 0.88
CA ILE A 124 -12.81 -1.65 1.46
C ILE A 124 -13.81 -0.58 1.92
N PRO A 125 -13.89 -0.27 3.23
CA PRO A 125 -14.79 0.77 3.71
C PRO A 125 -14.25 2.17 3.37
N VAL A 126 -15.15 3.14 3.22
CA VAL A 126 -14.81 4.54 2.89
C VAL A 126 -13.84 5.15 3.90
N SER A 127 -13.93 4.77 5.18
CA SER A 127 -13.01 5.20 6.24
C SER A 127 -11.55 4.82 5.95
N GLU A 128 -11.30 3.67 5.35
CA GLU A 128 -9.95 3.22 4.97
C GLU A 128 -9.50 3.90 3.68
N ILE A 129 -10.42 4.20 2.75
CA ILE A 129 -10.11 5.03 1.57
C ILE A 129 -9.65 6.43 2.00
N ILE A 130 -10.33 7.04 2.97
CA ILE A 130 -9.95 8.34 3.55
C ILE A 130 -8.58 8.26 4.21
N TYR A 131 -8.30 7.17 4.93
CA TYR A 131 -6.98 6.96 5.51
C TYR A 131 -5.90 6.93 4.43
N ILE A 132 -6.13 6.19 3.33
CA ILE A 132 -5.19 6.11 2.21
C ILE A 132 -5.00 7.49 1.55
N PHE A 133 -6.08 8.23 1.33
CA PHE A 133 -6.02 9.60 0.80
C PHE A 133 -5.13 10.49 1.67
N ASN A 134 -5.43 10.56 2.97
CA ASN A 134 -4.67 11.37 3.92
C ASN A 134 -3.22 10.90 4.03
N TYR A 135 -2.97 9.60 3.95
CA TYR A 135 -1.61 9.07 3.95
C TYR A 135 -0.84 9.57 2.75
N ILE A 136 -1.42 9.45 1.55
CA ILE A 136 -0.80 9.90 0.32
C ILE A 136 -0.57 11.42 0.38
N GLU A 137 -1.57 12.24 0.69
CA GLU A 137 -1.44 13.70 0.79
C GLU A 137 -0.39 14.17 1.81
N ASN A 138 -0.24 13.49 2.95
CA ASN A 138 0.77 13.87 3.96
C ASN A 138 2.21 13.50 3.57
N TYR A 139 2.39 12.60 2.61
CA TYR A 139 3.70 12.08 2.20
C TYR A 139 4.04 12.38 0.72
N LEU A 140 3.13 13.01 -0.02
CA LEU A 140 3.33 13.60 -1.35
C LEU A 140 3.89 15.02 -1.23
#